data_AF-A0A929J396-F1
#
_entry.id   AF-A0A929J396-F1
#
_cell.length_a   1.000
_cell.length_b   1.000
_cell.length_c   1.000
_cell.angle_alpha   90.00
_cell.angle_beta   90.00
_cell.angle_gamma   90.00
#
_symmetry.space_group_name_H-M   'P 1'
#
loop_
_entity.id
_entity.type
_entity.pdbx_description
1 polymer ?
#
loop_
_entity_poly.entity_id
_entity_poly.type
_entity_poly.pdbx_seq_one_letter_code
_entity_poly.pdbx_strand_id
1 'polypeptide(L)'
;MLNYLKYFLLCNLLISISLSANAQLTNKINKILNATCLDDKQTSVSIVAASDGESTYAYNIFKPLLPASVMKIITTAASLHYLGPEYRFKTKVLYNGKRSKHTIQGDLIMRGGGDPRFSTETLWHIATQIKDSGINKITGDLIIDSYFFDEYDRAPAWKIDRTQKPYDAKLGALSLNFNAIAVHVLPGNQAGNKLNIWLDPAPDYIKLINKTKTIRRGKNTIWAS
;
A
#
# COMPACT_ATOMS: atom_id res chain seq x y z
N MET A 1 44.88 -45.91 4.94
CA MET A 1 44.71 -45.39 6.32
C MET A 1 44.94 -43.87 6.41
N LEU A 2 46.01 -43.30 5.82
CA LEU A 2 46.30 -41.86 5.90
C LEU A 2 45.24 -40.91 5.29
N ASN A 3 44.56 -41.30 4.20
CA ASN A 3 43.58 -40.42 3.56
C ASN A 3 42.31 -40.22 4.42
N TYR A 4 41.84 -41.27 5.10
CA TYR A 4 40.68 -41.19 6.00
C TYR A 4 40.95 -40.28 7.21
N LEU A 5 42.18 -40.28 7.73
CA LEU A 5 42.56 -39.39 8.84
C LEU A 5 42.59 -37.91 8.41
N LYS A 6 43.02 -37.61 7.18
CA LYS A 6 42.95 -36.25 6.60
C LYS A 6 41.50 -35.79 6.43
N TYR A 7 40.61 -36.61 5.88
CA TYR A 7 39.20 -36.26 5.74
C TYR A 7 38.51 -36.10 7.09
N PHE A 8 38.83 -36.94 8.07
CA PHE A 8 38.33 -36.82 9.44
C PHE A 8 38.78 -35.51 10.10
N LEU A 9 40.06 -35.14 9.99
CA LEU A 9 40.58 -33.87 10.52
C LEU A 9 39.97 -32.65 9.79
N LEU A 10 39.79 -32.73 8.47
CA LEU A 10 39.16 -31.66 7.69
C LEU A 10 37.68 -31.47 8.06
N CYS A 11 36.93 -32.57 8.25
CA CYS A 11 35.55 -32.52 8.72
C CYS A 11 35.45 -31.93 10.13
N ASN A 12 36.30 -32.34 11.07
CA ASN A 12 36.31 -31.77 12.42
C ASN A 12 36.66 -30.27 12.42
N LEU A 13 37.59 -29.84 11.57
CA LEU A 13 37.93 -28.42 11.41
C LEU A 13 36.75 -27.62 10.82
N LEU A 14 36.06 -28.14 9.81
CA LEU A 14 34.87 -27.50 9.21
C LEU A 14 33.71 -27.40 10.20
N ILE A 15 33.46 -28.45 11.00
CA ILE A 15 32.44 -28.46 12.05
C ILE A 15 32.77 -27.41 13.13
N SER A 16 34.04 -27.31 13.53
CA SER A 16 34.50 -26.34 14.54
C SER A 16 34.36 -24.88 14.07
N ILE A 17 34.66 -24.63 12.79
CA ILE A 17 34.51 -23.29 12.18
C ILE A 17 33.03 -22.89 12.15
N SER A 18 32.14 -23.78 11.72
CA SER A 18 30.69 -23.51 11.70
C SER A 18 30.09 -23.24 13.08
N LEU A 19 30.52 -23.98 14.11
CA LEU A 19 30.12 -23.72 15.50
C LEU A 19 30.59 -22.35 16.00
N SER A 20 31.84 -21.98 15.70
CA SER A 20 32.42 -20.71 16.13
C SER A 20 31.80 -19.49 15.46
N ALA A 21 31.44 -19.60 14.17
CA ALA A 21 30.77 -18.54 13.42
C ALA A 21 29.35 -18.29 13.94
N ASN A 22 28.58 -19.35 14.23
CA ASN A 22 27.24 -19.23 14.80
C ASN A 22 27.27 -18.64 16.22
N ALA A 23 28.22 -19.06 17.05
CA ALA A 23 28.45 -18.47 18.37
C ALA A 23 28.80 -16.97 18.29
N GLN A 24 29.60 -16.55 17.31
CA GLN A 24 29.95 -15.14 17.11
C GLN A 24 28.74 -14.29 16.69
N LEU A 25 27.90 -14.80 15.78
CA LEU A 25 26.67 -14.14 15.36
C LEU A 25 25.70 -13.97 16.54
N THR A 26 25.44 -15.06 17.26
CA THR A 26 24.58 -15.09 18.45
C THR A 26 25.04 -14.06 19.49
N ASN A 27 26.34 -14.01 19.79
CA ASN A 27 26.88 -13.07 20.77
C ASN A 27 26.73 -11.61 20.33
N LYS A 28 26.93 -11.30 19.04
CA LYS A 28 26.73 -9.95 18.51
C LYS A 28 25.27 -9.52 18.60
N ILE A 29 24.33 -10.40 18.25
CA ILE A 29 22.89 -10.10 18.33
C ILE A 29 22.46 -9.91 19.78
N ASN A 30 22.86 -10.81 20.69
CA ASN A 30 22.54 -10.69 22.12
C ASN A 30 23.06 -9.37 22.71
N LYS A 31 24.27 -8.93 22.30
CA LYS A 31 24.81 -7.64 22.72
C LYS A 31 23.94 -6.47 22.27
N ILE A 32 23.37 -6.52 21.06
CA ILE A 32 22.46 -5.50 20.54
C ILE A 32 21.11 -5.55 21.28
N LEU A 33 20.56 -6.75 21.50
CA LEU A 33 19.29 -6.93 22.20
C LEU A 33 19.31 -6.44 23.65
N ASN A 34 20.49 -6.41 24.27
CA ASN A 34 20.69 -5.84 25.61
C ASN A 34 20.82 -4.30 25.62
N ALA A 35 20.72 -3.62 24.47
CA ALA A 35 20.73 -2.16 24.43
C ALA A 35 19.46 -1.59 25.09
N THR A 36 19.62 -0.49 25.82
CA THR A 36 18.53 0.14 26.62
C THR A 36 17.36 0.68 25.78
N CYS A 37 17.53 0.81 24.47
CA CYS A 37 16.47 1.25 23.55
C CYS A 37 15.54 0.11 23.11
N LEU A 38 15.85 -1.15 23.42
CA LEU A 38 15.04 -2.30 23.05
C LEU A 38 14.32 -2.87 24.28
N ASP A 39 13.02 -3.12 24.11
CA ASP A 39 12.17 -3.74 25.13
C ASP A 39 12.04 -5.25 24.83
N ASP A 40 12.46 -6.09 25.77
CA ASP A 40 12.37 -7.54 25.68
C ASP A 40 10.92 -8.05 25.61
N LYS A 41 9.95 -7.26 26.09
CA LYS A 41 8.52 -7.55 25.97
C LYS A 41 7.98 -7.27 24.57
N GLN A 42 8.68 -6.47 23.77
CA GLN A 42 8.22 -6.04 22.44
C GLN A 42 9.18 -6.44 21.30
N THR A 43 10.26 -7.15 21.62
CA THR A 43 11.28 -7.55 20.64
C THR A 43 11.30 -9.06 20.46
N SER A 44 11.28 -9.49 19.19
CA SER A 44 11.44 -10.86 18.75
C SER A 44 12.35 -10.89 17.52
N VAL A 45 13.22 -11.88 17.43
CA VAL A 45 14.16 -12.06 16.31
C VAL A 45 14.20 -13.53 15.94
N SER A 46 13.93 -13.81 14.66
CA SER A 46 14.12 -15.13 14.06
C SER A 46 15.03 -14.97 12.85
N ILE A 47 16.12 -15.73 12.81
CA ILE A 47 17.02 -15.80 11.66
C ILE A 47 17.03 -17.24 11.19
N VAL A 48 16.68 -17.43 9.93
CA VAL A 48 16.64 -18.73 9.27
C VAL A 48 17.59 -18.72 8.08
N ALA A 49 18.29 -19.81 7.85
CA ALA A 49 19.10 -19.99 6.66
C ALA A 49 18.16 -20.12 5.44
N ALA A 50 18.43 -19.34 4.39
CA ALA A 50 17.60 -19.36 3.18
C ALA A 50 17.77 -20.66 2.36
N SER A 51 18.84 -21.42 2.59
CA SER A 51 19.16 -22.66 1.89
C SER A 51 18.22 -23.81 2.24
N ASP A 52 17.91 -23.96 3.52
CA ASP A 52 17.25 -25.13 4.10
C ASP A 52 16.17 -24.77 5.13
N GLY A 53 16.05 -23.49 5.49
CA GLY A 53 15.10 -23.01 6.49
C GLY A 53 15.54 -23.27 7.93
N GLU A 54 16.75 -23.76 8.17
CA GLU A 54 17.22 -24.03 9.53
C GLU A 54 17.35 -22.74 10.34
N SER A 55 16.86 -22.76 11.57
CA SER A 55 16.98 -21.64 12.49
C SER A 55 18.44 -21.49 12.95
N THR A 56 19.05 -20.36 12.59
CA THR A 56 20.42 -20.01 13.00
C THR A 56 20.43 -19.12 14.23
N TYR A 57 19.31 -18.44 14.53
CA TYR A 57 19.13 -17.65 15.74
C TYR A 57 17.64 -17.49 16.08
N ALA A 58 17.29 -17.60 17.36
CA ALA A 58 15.93 -17.42 17.84
C ALA A 58 15.90 -16.67 19.17
N TYR A 59 15.09 -15.60 19.23
CA TYR A 59 14.83 -14.83 20.45
C TYR A 59 13.34 -14.45 20.49
N ASN A 60 12.62 -14.88 21.53
CA ASN A 60 11.18 -14.59 21.73
C ASN A 60 10.28 -14.90 20.52
N ILE A 61 10.60 -15.93 19.72
CA ILE A 61 9.93 -16.20 18.43
C ILE A 61 8.45 -16.62 18.53
N PHE A 62 7.99 -17.07 19.71
CA PHE A 62 6.60 -17.45 19.94
C PHE A 62 5.76 -16.34 20.58
N LYS A 63 6.35 -15.16 20.81
CA LYS A 63 5.64 -14.03 21.41
C LYS A 63 4.79 -13.32 20.35
N PRO A 64 3.47 -13.15 20.56
CA PRO A 64 2.64 -12.40 19.64
C PRO A 64 2.99 -10.91 19.73
N LEU A 65 3.30 -10.32 18.58
CA LEU A 65 3.64 -8.90 18.43
C LEU A 65 2.78 -8.27 17.33
N LEU A 66 2.61 -6.95 17.37
CA LEU A 66 1.97 -6.21 16.27
C LEU A 66 2.93 -6.15 15.08
N PRO A 67 2.61 -6.78 13.93
CA PRO A 67 3.55 -6.87 12.82
C PRO A 67 3.66 -5.56 12.02
N ALA A 68 2.79 -4.58 12.27
CA ALA A 68 2.64 -3.40 11.44
C ALA A 68 2.57 -3.78 9.94
N SER A 69 3.32 -3.09 9.09
CA SER A 69 3.33 -3.38 7.64
C SER A 69 3.96 -4.72 7.26
N VAL A 70 4.61 -5.46 8.17
CA VAL A 70 5.07 -6.83 7.91
C VAL A 70 3.89 -7.76 7.60
N MET A 71 2.67 -7.43 8.06
CA MET A 71 1.43 -8.12 7.69
C MET A 71 1.25 -8.25 6.17
N LYS A 72 1.78 -7.30 5.39
CA LYS A 72 1.70 -7.32 3.92
C LYS A 72 2.35 -8.56 3.31
N ILE A 73 3.32 -9.20 3.98
CA ILE A 73 3.93 -10.46 3.49
C ILE A 73 2.85 -11.55 3.41
N ILE A 74 2.08 -11.75 4.49
CA ILE A 74 1.03 -12.77 4.55
C ILE A 74 -0.08 -12.43 3.55
N THR A 75 -0.53 -11.18 3.49
CA THR A 75 -1.55 -10.75 2.53
C THR A 75 -1.10 -10.94 1.08
N THR A 76 0.18 -10.69 0.77
CA THR A 76 0.74 -10.88 -0.57
C THR A 76 0.80 -12.36 -0.93
N ALA A 77 1.30 -13.20 -0.01
CA ALA A 77 1.35 -14.65 -0.22
C ALA A 77 -0.05 -15.25 -0.44
N ALA A 78 -1.03 -14.84 0.38
CA ALA A 78 -2.42 -15.26 0.20
C ALA A 78 -2.99 -14.79 -1.15
N SER A 79 -2.77 -13.52 -1.51
CA SER A 79 -3.23 -12.98 -2.79
C SER A 79 -2.65 -13.74 -3.98
N LEU A 80 -1.34 -14.03 -3.97
CA LEU A 80 -0.69 -14.82 -5.01
C LEU A 80 -1.21 -16.25 -5.06
N HIS A 81 -1.50 -16.87 -3.92
CA HIS A 81 -2.05 -18.23 -3.85
C HIS A 81 -3.47 -18.31 -4.44
N TYR A 82 -4.36 -17.39 -4.05
CA TYR A 82 -5.77 -17.44 -4.43
C TYR A 82 -6.09 -16.81 -5.79
N LEU A 83 -5.42 -15.71 -6.14
CA LEU A 83 -5.67 -14.99 -7.38
C LEU A 83 -4.70 -15.41 -8.50
N GLY A 84 -3.49 -15.84 -8.14
CA GLY A 84 -2.41 -16.07 -9.07
C GLY A 84 -1.67 -14.77 -9.47
N PRO A 85 -0.43 -14.87 -9.96
CA PRO A 85 0.37 -13.71 -10.37
C PRO A 85 -0.20 -12.99 -11.59
N GLU A 86 -0.98 -13.69 -12.42
CA GLU A 86 -1.57 -13.13 -13.65
C GLU A 86 -2.96 -12.53 -13.44
N TYR A 87 -3.46 -12.48 -12.20
CA TYR A 87 -4.74 -11.84 -11.94
C TYR A 87 -4.72 -10.37 -12.37
N ARG A 88 -5.82 -9.94 -12.98
CA ARG A 88 -6.06 -8.54 -13.35
C ARG A 88 -7.46 -8.17 -12.87
N PHE A 89 -7.54 -7.08 -12.11
CA PHE A 89 -8.82 -6.48 -11.74
C PHE A 89 -9.56 -6.02 -13.00
N LYS A 90 -10.89 -6.02 -12.96
CA LYS A 90 -11.73 -5.67 -14.12
C LYS A 90 -12.74 -4.61 -13.74
N THR A 91 -12.63 -3.44 -14.34
CA THR A 91 -13.70 -2.43 -14.33
C THR A 91 -14.54 -2.61 -15.59
N LYS A 92 -15.87 -2.68 -15.44
CA LYS A 92 -16.79 -2.92 -16.56
C LYS A 92 -17.63 -1.67 -16.82
N VAL A 93 -17.87 -1.38 -18.08
CA VAL A 93 -18.90 -0.44 -18.51
C VAL A 93 -20.03 -1.26 -19.13
N LEU A 94 -21.22 -1.11 -18.56
CA LEU A 94 -22.45 -1.79 -18.97
C LEU A 94 -23.48 -0.73 -19.37
N TYR A 95 -24.53 -1.16 -20.04
CA TYR A 95 -25.72 -0.33 -20.22
C TYR A 95 -26.97 -1.18 -20.07
N ASN A 96 -28.07 -0.55 -19.67
CA ASN A 96 -29.40 -1.16 -19.73
C ASN A 96 -30.19 -0.58 -20.92
N GLY A 97 -31.37 -1.12 -21.17
CA GLY A 97 -32.22 -0.66 -22.27
C GLY A 97 -31.67 -1.03 -23.65
N LYS A 98 -31.89 -0.16 -24.64
CA LYS A 98 -31.59 -0.44 -26.05
C LYS A 98 -30.57 0.53 -26.62
N ARG A 99 -29.64 0.00 -27.43
CA ARG A 99 -28.77 0.82 -28.27
C ARG A 99 -29.46 1.06 -29.62
N SER A 100 -29.72 2.32 -29.95
CA SER A 100 -30.26 2.75 -31.24
C SER A 100 -29.24 3.64 -31.96
N LYS A 101 -28.57 3.07 -32.97
CA LYS A 101 -27.44 3.70 -33.68
C LYS A 101 -26.35 4.19 -32.71
N HIS A 102 -26.31 5.51 -32.47
CA HIS A 102 -25.33 6.18 -31.63
C HIS A 102 -25.83 6.51 -30.22
N THR A 103 -27.08 6.16 -29.91
CA THR A 103 -27.72 6.50 -28.63
C THR A 103 -27.97 5.25 -27.78
N ILE A 104 -27.58 5.29 -26.51
CA ILE A 104 -28.09 4.37 -25.47
C ILE A 104 -29.39 4.97 -24.91
N GLN A 105 -30.49 4.24 -25.11
CA GLN A 105 -31.79 4.53 -24.51
C GLN A 105 -31.91 3.78 -23.18
N GLY A 106 -31.29 4.35 -22.14
CA GLY A 106 -31.12 3.75 -20.83
C GLY A 106 -29.93 4.37 -20.11
N ASP A 107 -29.52 3.73 -19.03
CA ASP A 107 -28.42 4.13 -18.15
C ASP A 107 -27.11 3.53 -18.62
N LEU A 108 -26.02 4.25 -18.35
CA LEU A 108 -24.66 3.73 -18.44
C LEU A 108 -24.20 3.35 -17.03
N ILE A 109 -23.72 2.13 -16.84
CA ILE A 109 -23.33 1.61 -15.52
C ILE A 109 -21.83 1.36 -15.52
N MET A 110 -21.11 2.01 -14.62
CA MET A 110 -19.70 1.76 -14.35
C MET A 110 -19.56 0.86 -13.13
N ARG A 111 -19.23 -0.41 -13.36
CA ARG A 111 -19.07 -1.42 -12.32
C ARG A 111 -17.61 -1.59 -11.94
N GLY A 112 -17.27 -1.21 -10.72
CA GLY A 112 -15.95 -1.40 -10.13
C GLY A 112 -15.70 -2.87 -9.80
N GLY A 113 -14.49 -3.36 -10.10
CA GLY A 113 -14.05 -4.71 -9.75
C GLY A 113 -12.87 -4.72 -8.78
N GLY A 114 -12.66 -3.65 -8.02
CA GLY A 114 -11.61 -3.56 -7.00
C GLY A 114 -10.22 -3.19 -7.53
N ASP A 115 -10.11 -2.59 -8.73
CA ASP A 115 -8.82 -2.18 -9.29
C ASP A 115 -8.16 -1.08 -8.45
N PRO A 116 -7.04 -1.36 -7.76
CA PRO A 116 -6.38 -0.36 -6.90
C PRO A 116 -5.58 0.67 -7.69
N ARG A 117 -5.49 0.55 -9.03
CA ARG A 117 -4.76 1.46 -9.92
C ARG A 117 -5.68 2.22 -10.88
N PHE A 118 -6.99 2.21 -10.62
CA PHE A 118 -7.94 2.94 -11.45
C PHE A 118 -7.67 4.46 -11.39
N SER A 119 -7.28 5.04 -12.53
CA SER A 119 -6.79 6.43 -12.60
C SER A 119 -7.62 7.32 -13.53
N THR A 120 -7.41 8.64 -13.45
CA THR A 120 -8.04 9.60 -14.38
C THR A 120 -7.69 9.29 -15.84
N GLU A 121 -6.46 8.87 -16.13
CA GLU A 121 -6.03 8.49 -17.47
C GLU A 121 -6.78 7.23 -17.95
N THR A 122 -6.94 6.24 -17.08
CA THR A 122 -7.73 5.03 -17.37
C THR A 122 -9.19 5.38 -17.65
N LEU A 123 -9.77 6.28 -16.85
CA LEU A 123 -11.12 6.78 -17.04
C LEU A 123 -11.27 7.51 -18.38
N TRP A 124 -10.29 8.35 -18.76
CA TRP A 124 -10.26 9.01 -20.05
C TRP A 124 -10.22 8.01 -21.21
N HIS A 125 -9.38 6.98 -21.12
CA HIS A 125 -9.33 5.91 -22.11
C HIS A 125 -10.67 5.16 -22.25
N ILE A 126 -11.34 4.86 -21.14
CA ILE A 126 -12.68 4.26 -21.17
C ILE A 126 -13.68 5.17 -21.88
N ALA A 127 -13.68 6.47 -21.57
CA ALA A 127 -14.57 7.44 -22.21
C ALA A 127 -14.31 7.52 -23.73
N THR A 128 -13.05 7.53 -24.15
CA THR A 128 -12.65 7.47 -25.57
C THR A 128 -13.12 6.19 -26.23
N GLN A 129 -12.93 5.03 -25.60
CA GLN A 129 -13.40 3.74 -26.15
C GLN A 129 -14.93 3.70 -26.31
N ILE A 130 -15.69 4.26 -25.38
CA ILE A 130 -17.14 4.38 -25.50
C ILE A 130 -17.49 5.25 -26.72
N LYS A 131 -16.81 6.38 -26.89
CA LYS A 131 -17.00 7.27 -28.04
C LYS A 131 -16.67 6.60 -29.37
N ASP A 132 -15.52 5.91 -29.44
CA ASP A 132 -15.02 5.22 -30.63
C ASP A 132 -15.88 4.01 -31.00
N SER A 133 -16.57 3.41 -30.02
CA SER A 133 -17.59 2.38 -30.29
C SER A 133 -18.82 2.94 -31.04
N GLY A 134 -18.89 4.25 -31.24
CA GLY A 134 -19.96 4.96 -31.95
C GLY A 134 -21.06 5.48 -31.03
N ILE A 135 -20.92 5.43 -29.72
CA ILE A 135 -21.89 5.98 -28.77
C ILE A 135 -21.63 7.49 -28.62
N ASN A 136 -22.65 8.32 -28.87
CA ASN A 136 -22.58 9.78 -28.74
C ASN A 136 -23.61 10.37 -27.78
N LYS A 137 -24.60 9.59 -27.35
CA LYS A 137 -25.66 10.04 -26.45
C LYS A 137 -26.11 8.91 -25.53
N ILE A 138 -26.34 9.23 -24.27
CA ILE A 138 -26.98 8.39 -23.26
C ILE A 138 -28.18 9.19 -22.76
N THR A 139 -29.37 8.60 -22.72
CA THR A 139 -30.59 9.31 -22.31
C THR A 139 -30.95 9.13 -20.85
N GLY A 140 -30.42 8.10 -20.20
CA GLY A 140 -30.58 7.85 -18.77
C GLY A 140 -29.38 8.34 -17.96
N ASP A 141 -29.19 7.74 -16.80
CA ASP A 141 -28.20 8.15 -15.81
C ASP A 141 -26.83 7.49 -16.01
N LEU A 142 -25.82 8.07 -15.36
CA LEU A 142 -24.55 7.39 -15.10
C LEU A 142 -24.62 6.76 -13.70
N ILE A 143 -24.65 5.43 -13.65
CA ILE A 143 -24.74 4.66 -12.40
C ILE A 143 -23.35 4.14 -12.03
N ILE A 144 -22.92 4.38 -10.79
CA ILE A 144 -21.70 3.82 -10.23
C ILE A 144 -22.08 2.58 -9.40
N ASP A 145 -21.67 1.41 -9.87
CA ASP A 145 -21.89 0.12 -9.21
C ASP A 145 -20.62 -0.29 -8.44
N SER A 146 -20.68 -0.16 -7.11
CA SER A 146 -19.59 -0.47 -6.19
C SER A 146 -19.81 -1.74 -5.36
N TYR A 147 -20.79 -2.59 -5.72
CA TYR A 147 -21.19 -3.77 -4.92
C TYR A 147 -20.22 -4.97 -5.01
N PHE A 148 -19.09 -4.84 -5.70
CA PHE A 148 -18.08 -5.90 -5.73
C PHE A 148 -17.41 -6.13 -4.36
N PHE A 149 -17.30 -5.08 -3.55
CA PHE A 149 -16.93 -5.18 -2.13
C PHE A 149 -18.17 -5.00 -1.25
N ASP A 150 -18.01 -5.37 0.02
CA ASP A 150 -19.01 -5.09 1.04
C ASP A 150 -19.11 -3.58 1.34
N GLU A 151 -19.98 -3.23 2.28
CA GLU A 151 -20.24 -1.84 2.69
C GLU A 151 -19.13 -1.25 3.58
N TYR A 152 -18.14 -2.03 3.99
CA TYR A 152 -17.09 -1.54 4.87
C TYR A 152 -16.03 -0.77 4.07
N ASP A 153 -15.94 0.53 4.33
CA ASP A 153 -14.90 1.38 3.74
C ASP A 153 -13.53 1.26 4.44
N ARG A 154 -13.43 0.42 5.49
CA ARG A 154 -12.26 0.21 6.36
C ARG A 154 -12.28 -1.19 6.97
N ALA A 155 -11.11 -1.68 7.39
CA ALA A 155 -11.05 -2.90 8.20
C ALA A 155 -11.72 -2.67 9.57
N PRO A 156 -12.62 -3.56 10.05
CA PRO A 156 -13.38 -3.35 11.29
C PRO A 156 -12.53 -3.15 12.55
N ALA A 157 -11.30 -3.67 12.57
CA ALA A 157 -10.38 -3.58 13.71
C ALA A 157 -9.58 -2.25 13.77
N TRP A 158 -9.68 -1.37 12.76
CA TRP A 158 -8.98 -0.09 12.78
C TRP A 158 -9.63 0.86 13.78
N LYS A 159 -8.82 1.47 14.65
CA LYS A 159 -9.28 2.45 15.63
C LYS A 159 -9.88 3.68 14.92
N ILE A 160 -10.80 4.35 15.60
CA ILE A 160 -11.59 5.47 15.06
C ILE A 160 -10.77 6.76 14.91
N ASP A 161 -9.48 6.81 15.28
CA ASP A 161 -8.66 8.01 15.08
C ASP A 161 -8.43 8.26 13.58
N ARG A 162 -9.32 9.08 13.02
CA ARG A 162 -9.43 9.33 11.58
C ARG A 162 -8.32 10.25 11.14
N THR A 163 -7.56 9.85 10.13
CA THR A 163 -6.61 10.74 9.48
C THR A 163 -7.05 11.03 8.05
N GLN A 164 -6.63 12.16 7.51
CA GLN A 164 -6.82 12.49 6.08
C GLN A 164 -5.61 12.06 5.24
N LYS A 165 -4.83 11.10 5.74
CA LYS A 165 -3.61 10.65 5.09
C LYS A 165 -3.94 9.59 4.04
N PRO A 166 -3.21 9.51 2.91
CA PRO A 166 -3.48 8.53 1.86
C PRO A 166 -3.41 7.06 2.31
N TYR A 167 -2.59 6.73 3.30
CA TYR A 167 -2.53 5.35 3.85
C TYR A 167 -3.81 4.94 4.60
N ASP A 168 -4.67 5.91 4.88
CA ASP A 168 -5.97 5.78 5.54
C ASP A 168 -7.05 6.31 4.59
N ALA A 169 -6.93 6.05 3.28
CA ALA A 169 -7.92 6.38 2.24
C ALA A 169 -9.00 5.29 2.12
N LYS A 170 -10.28 5.68 1.91
CA LYS A 170 -11.45 4.76 1.97
C LYS A 170 -11.31 3.60 0.99
N LEU A 171 -11.66 2.39 1.42
CA LEU A 171 -11.73 1.22 0.55
C LEU A 171 -12.98 1.34 -0.32
N GLY A 172 -12.89 0.86 -1.55
CA GLY A 172 -14.02 0.84 -2.47
C GLY A 172 -13.74 -0.02 -3.69
N ALA A 173 -14.80 -0.58 -4.27
CA ALA A 173 -14.71 -1.36 -5.50
C ALA A 173 -14.31 -0.50 -6.72
N LEU A 174 -14.49 0.83 -6.63
CA LEU A 174 -14.11 1.81 -7.63
C LEU A 174 -13.43 3.01 -6.95
N SER A 175 -12.10 2.96 -6.85
CA SER A 175 -11.29 4.01 -6.24
C SER A 175 -10.51 4.75 -7.32
N LEU A 176 -10.94 5.96 -7.68
CA LEU A 176 -10.23 6.81 -8.62
C LEU A 176 -9.00 7.43 -7.93
N ASN A 177 -7.83 7.35 -8.56
CA ASN A 177 -6.56 7.94 -8.09
C ASN A 177 -6.23 7.56 -6.63
N PHE A 178 -6.27 6.26 -6.32
CA PHE A 178 -6.01 5.73 -4.97
C PHE A 178 -6.99 6.25 -3.89
N ASN A 179 -8.12 6.82 -4.33
CA ASN A 179 -9.07 7.52 -3.47
C ASN A 179 -8.42 8.68 -2.68
N ALA A 180 -7.48 9.36 -3.33
CA ALA A 180 -6.75 10.49 -2.79
C ALA A 180 -6.75 11.65 -3.79
N ILE A 181 -6.60 12.86 -3.25
CA ILE A 181 -6.39 14.08 -4.01
C ILE A 181 -5.13 14.76 -3.48
N ALA A 182 -4.31 15.30 -4.38
CA ALA A 182 -3.17 16.10 -3.98
C ALA A 182 -3.64 17.50 -3.59
N VAL A 183 -3.12 18.00 -2.47
CA VAL A 183 -3.28 19.40 -2.04
C VAL A 183 -1.92 20.06 -2.18
N HIS A 184 -1.77 20.90 -3.19
CA HIS A 184 -0.54 21.63 -3.42
C HIS A 184 -0.57 22.93 -2.62
N VAL A 185 0.53 23.24 -1.95
CA VAL A 185 0.65 24.42 -1.08
C VAL A 185 1.96 25.13 -1.37
N LEU A 186 1.88 26.36 -1.85
CA LEU A 186 3.01 27.24 -2.08
C LEU A 186 2.87 28.55 -1.31
N PRO A 187 3.97 29.18 -0.87
CA PRO A 187 3.90 30.53 -0.29
C PRO A 187 3.34 31.54 -1.29
N GLY A 188 2.64 32.54 -0.77
CA GLY A 188 2.29 33.73 -1.53
C GLY A 188 3.51 34.62 -1.77
N ASN A 189 3.40 35.59 -2.67
CA ASN A 189 4.52 36.43 -3.11
C ASN A 189 5.19 37.24 -1.97
N GLN A 190 4.43 37.57 -0.92
CA GLN A 190 4.91 38.38 0.20
C GLN A 190 4.35 37.88 1.53
N ALA A 191 5.09 38.14 2.62
CA ALA A 191 4.59 37.91 3.96
C ALA A 191 3.35 38.76 4.21
N GLY A 192 2.26 38.15 4.66
CA GLY A 192 0.95 38.80 4.67
C GLY A 192 -0.07 38.12 3.78
N ASN A 193 0.36 37.66 2.60
CA ASN A 193 -0.51 37.12 1.58
C ASN A 193 -0.99 35.71 1.94
N LYS A 194 -2.13 35.28 1.41
CA LYS A 194 -2.54 33.88 1.49
C LYS A 194 -1.54 32.97 0.77
N LEU A 195 -1.45 31.71 1.19
CA LEU A 195 -0.73 30.69 0.42
C LEU A 195 -1.48 30.43 -0.90
N ASN A 196 -0.74 30.10 -1.96
CA ASN A 196 -1.30 29.57 -3.20
C ASN A 196 -1.59 28.09 -2.98
N ILE A 197 -2.88 27.72 -2.93
CA ILE A 197 -3.33 26.36 -2.66
C ILE A 197 -4.28 25.92 -3.76
N TRP A 198 -4.07 24.73 -4.32
CA TRP A 198 -4.96 24.11 -5.30
C TRP A 198 -5.03 22.59 -5.12
N LEU A 199 -6.06 21.98 -5.72
CA LEU A 199 -6.30 20.54 -5.70
C LEU A 199 -5.88 19.92 -7.04
N ASP A 200 -5.38 18.69 -7.02
CA ASP A 200 -5.12 17.89 -8.22
C ASP A 200 -5.51 16.40 -8.01
N PRO A 201 -6.50 15.87 -8.77
CA PRO A 201 -7.42 16.63 -9.61
C PRO A 201 -8.25 17.60 -8.76
N ALA A 202 -8.91 18.57 -9.40
CA ALA A 202 -9.77 19.56 -8.75
C ALA A 202 -11.26 19.23 -8.95
N PRO A 203 -11.83 18.25 -8.23
CA PRO A 203 -13.23 17.91 -8.37
C PRO A 203 -14.15 18.94 -7.71
N ASP A 204 -15.30 19.20 -8.34
CA ASP A 204 -16.30 20.16 -7.83
C ASP A 204 -16.93 19.75 -6.49
N TYR A 205 -16.90 18.45 -6.16
CA TYR A 205 -17.46 17.93 -4.90
C TYR A 205 -16.54 18.16 -3.68
N ILE A 206 -15.30 18.64 -3.87
CA ILE A 206 -14.38 18.98 -2.77
C ILE A 206 -14.20 20.49 -2.71
N LYS A 207 -14.55 21.08 -1.56
CA LYS A 207 -14.42 22.52 -1.33
C LYS A 207 -13.12 22.85 -0.60
N LEU A 208 -12.24 23.61 -1.25
CA LEU A 208 -11.02 24.13 -0.65
C LEU A 208 -11.30 25.44 0.10
N ILE A 209 -10.96 25.49 1.40
CA ILE A 209 -11.12 26.68 2.25
C ILE A 209 -9.74 27.19 2.68
N ASN A 210 -9.27 28.28 2.09
CA ASN A 210 -7.95 28.85 2.37
C ASN A 210 -8.00 29.96 3.44
N LYS A 211 -7.62 29.61 4.68
CA LYS A 211 -7.47 30.50 5.85
C LYS A 211 -5.99 30.79 6.20
N THR A 212 -5.08 30.54 5.26
CA THR A 212 -3.63 30.57 5.53
C THR A 212 -3.03 31.97 5.36
N LYS A 213 -1.80 32.14 5.86
CA LYS A 213 -1.00 33.35 5.71
C LYS A 213 0.46 32.97 5.50
N THR A 214 1.10 33.62 4.55
CA THR A 214 2.53 33.53 4.28
C THR A 214 3.28 34.32 5.35
N ILE A 215 4.27 33.71 5.98
CA ILE A 215 5.11 34.35 7.00
C ILE A 215 6.51 34.62 6.45
N ARG A 216 7.22 35.60 7.01
CA ARG A 216 8.64 35.82 6.69
C ARG A 216 9.45 34.60 7.15
N ARG A 217 10.49 34.27 6.39
CA ARG A 217 11.51 33.32 6.82
C ARG A 217 12.12 33.82 8.14
N GLY A 218 12.07 33.01 9.19
CA GLY A 218 12.50 33.42 10.54
C GLY A 218 13.10 32.27 11.34
N LYS A 219 13.72 32.60 12.49
CA LYS A 219 14.37 31.63 13.40
C LYS A 219 13.40 30.61 14.03
N ASN A 220 12.09 30.86 13.99
CA ASN A 220 11.04 29.95 14.50
C ASN A 220 10.45 29.08 13.37
N THR A 221 11.31 28.55 12.48
CA THR A 221 10.91 27.59 11.45
C THR A 221 11.13 26.19 11.99
N ILE A 222 10.05 25.44 12.22
CA ILE A 222 10.14 24.00 12.49
C ILE A 222 10.12 23.29 11.14
N TRP A 223 11.20 22.58 10.83
CA TRP A 223 11.25 21.69 9.68
C TRP A 223 10.48 20.41 10.05
N ALA A 224 9.43 20.11 9.29
CA ALA A 224 8.81 18.79 9.29
C ALA A 224 9.27 18.10 8.01
N SER A 225 10.10 17.06 8.17
CA SER A 225 10.43 16.08 7.13
C SER A 225 9.35 15.01 7.06
#